data_AF-A0A2U3CAE6-F1
#
_entry.id   AF-A0A2U3CAE6-F1
#
_cell.length_a   1.000
_cell.length_b   1.000
_cell.length_c   1.000
_cell.angle_alpha   90.00
_cell.angle_beta   90.00
_cell.angle_gamma   90.00
#
_symmetry.space_group_name_H-M   'P 1'
#
loop_
_entity.id
_entity.type
_entity.pdbx_description
1 polymer ?
#
loop_
_entity_poly.entity_id
_entity_poly.type
_entity_poly.pdbx_seq_one_letter_code
_entity_poly.pdbx_strand_id
1 'polypeptide(L)'
;MADLRTEYASMETAARHIKNGTSHLPAAVTAFQRASGSLEAFGHLPEAGKAKRTVGEAMKQLTQIADGLHTEWGDESTALGAIADVLRRIDAALARQAGGKE
;
A
#
# COMPACT_ATOMS: atom_id res chain seq x y z
N MET A 1 -4.69 -28.85 13.13
CA MET A 1 -3.83 -28.07 12.22
C MET A 1 -4.77 -27.30 11.32
N ALA A 2 -4.68 -25.96 11.29
CA ALA A 2 -5.42 -25.18 10.31
C ALA A 2 -5.02 -25.67 8.90
N ASP A 3 -5.99 -25.79 7.99
CA ASP A 3 -5.72 -26.18 6.61
C ASP A 3 -4.78 -25.14 5.98
N LEU A 4 -3.54 -25.54 5.71
CA LEU A 4 -2.50 -24.69 5.12
C LEU A 4 -3.01 -23.99 3.85
N ARG A 5 -3.93 -24.63 3.11
CA ARG A 5 -4.61 -24.06 1.95
C ARG A 5 -5.45 -22.84 2.27
N THR A 6 -6.17 -22.90 3.38
CA THR A 6 -6.99 -21.76 3.84
C THR A 6 -6.09 -20.59 4.24
N GLU A 7 -4.96 -20.87 4.90
CA GLU A 7 -4.01 -19.86 5.35
C GLU A 7 -3.35 -19.10 4.19
N TYR A 8 -2.77 -19.80 3.20
CA TYR A 8 -2.12 -19.10 2.08
C TYR A 8 -3.12 -18.36 1.17
N ALA A 9 -4.34 -18.87 1.00
CA ALA A 9 -5.39 -18.18 0.23
C ALA A 9 -5.87 -16.89 0.93
N SER A 10 -5.94 -16.91 2.26
CA SER A 10 -6.24 -15.72 3.07
C SER A 10 -5.14 -14.67 2.93
N MET A 11 -3.87 -15.07 3.00
CA MET A 11 -2.71 -14.19 2.85
C MET A 11 -2.62 -13.56 1.45
N GLU A 12 -2.89 -14.32 0.39
CA GLU A 12 -2.97 -13.77 -0.98
C GLU A 12 -4.09 -12.73 -1.13
N THR A 13 -5.23 -12.97 -0.47
CA THR A 13 -6.37 -12.04 -0.46
C THR A 13 -6.01 -10.75 0.27
N ALA A 14 -5.37 -10.85 1.44
CA ALA A 14 -4.89 -9.70 2.20
C ALA A 14 -3.88 -8.88 1.39
N ALA A 15 -2.88 -9.54 0.77
CA ALA A 15 -1.89 -8.88 -0.07
C ALA A 15 -2.55 -8.12 -1.24
N ARG A 16 -3.57 -8.70 -1.87
CA ARG A 16 -4.33 -8.07 -2.97
C ARG A 16 -5.12 -6.85 -2.48
N HIS A 17 -5.76 -6.95 -1.32
CA HIS A 17 -6.53 -5.84 -0.74
C HIS A 17 -5.62 -4.66 -0.40
N ILE A 18 -4.46 -4.92 0.20
CA ILE A 18 -3.46 -3.91 0.50
C ILE A 18 -2.99 -3.23 -0.79
N LYS A 19 -2.63 -4.00 -1.82
CA LYS A 19 -2.19 -3.48 -3.12
C LYS A 19 -3.25 -2.60 -3.80
N ASN A 20 -4.52 -3.01 -3.75
CA ASN A 20 -5.60 -2.23 -4.31
C ASN A 20 -5.83 -0.93 -3.53
N GLY A 21 -5.81 -1.00 -2.19
CA GLY A 21 -5.95 0.17 -1.33
C GLY A 21 -4.84 1.21 -1.50
N THR A 22 -3.59 0.76 -1.74
CA THR A 22 -2.45 1.67 -1.96
C THR A 22 -2.34 2.21 -3.37
N SER A 23 -2.99 1.59 -4.36
CA SER A 23 -2.83 1.92 -5.79
C SER A 23 -3.26 3.35 -6.15
N HIS A 24 -4.15 3.95 -5.35
CA HIS A 24 -4.66 5.29 -5.59
C HIS A 24 -3.85 6.40 -4.91
N LEU A 25 -2.97 6.06 -3.96
CA LEU A 25 -2.18 7.03 -3.19
C LEU A 25 -1.28 7.90 -4.09
N PRO A 26 -0.54 7.35 -5.08
CA PRO A 26 0.33 8.17 -5.95
C PRO A 26 -0.45 9.20 -6.79
N ALA A 27 -1.63 8.82 -7.28
CA ALA A 27 -2.49 9.71 -8.06
C ALA A 27 -3.07 10.84 -7.19
N ALA A 28 -3.50 10.51 -5.96
CA ALA A 28 -3.97 11.49 -4.99
C ALA A 28 -2.87 12.49 -4.61
N VAL A 29 -1.64 12.00 -4.34
CA VAL A 29 -0.45 12.83 -4.09
C VAL A 29 -0.19 13.79 -5.25
N THR A 30 -0.18 13.29 -6.48
CA THR A 30 0.06 14.10 -7.68
C THR A 30 -1.00 15.19 -7.85
N ALA A 31 -2.28 14.86 -7.60
CA ALA A 31 -3.37 15.82 -7.65
C ALA A 31 -3.21 16.93 -6.58
N PHE A 32 -2.81 16.56 -5.36
CA PHE A 32 -2.53 17.51 -4.28
C PHE A 32 -1.35 18.45 -4.58
N GLN A 33 -0.26 17.92 -5.14
CA GLN A 33 0.89 18.74 -5.55
C GLN A 33 0.50 19.75 -6.63
N ARG A 34 -0.30 19.33 -7.63
CA ARG A 34 -0.79 20.21 -8.70
C ARG A 34 -1.73 21.30 -8.17
N ALA A 35 -2.63 20.96 -7.25
CA ALA A 35 -3.51 21.92 -6.60
C ALA A 35 -2.73 22.96 -5.77
N SER A 36 -1.68 22.52 -5.07
CA SER A 36 -0.77 23.40 -4.32
C SER A 36 -0.02 24.37 -5.23
N GLY A 37 0.46 23.92 -6.40
CA GLY A 37 1.06 24.80 -7.41
C GLY A 37 0.09 25.85 -7.97
N SER A 38 -1.19 25.49 -8.15
CA SER A 38 -2.23 26.43 -8.59
C SER A 38 -2.51 27.53 -7.55
N LEU A 39 -2.46 27.17 -6.25
CA LEU A 39 -2.54 28.14 -5.14
C LEU A 39 -1.39 29.15 -5.14
N GLU A 40 -0.23 28.83 -5.74
CA GLU A 40 0.86 29.80 -5.89
C GLU A 40 0.52 30.94 -6.86
N ALA A 41 -0.32 30.66 -7.87
CA ALA A 41 -0.76 31.65 -8.85
C ALA A 41 -1.75 32.70 -8.28
N PHE A 42 -2.40 32.42 -7.14
CA PHE A 42 -3.40 33.31 -6.51
C PHE A 42 -2.80 34.29 -5.47
N GLY A 43 -1.48 34.46 -5.43
CA GLY A 43 -0.70 35.07 -4.34
C GLY A 43 -0.87 36.56 -4.00
N HIS A 44 -1.98 37.21 -4.32
CA HIS A 44 -2.12 38.68 -4.16
C HIS A 44 -2.81 39.14 -2.86
N LEU A 45 -3.25 38.25 -1.96
CA LEU A 45 -3.96 38.62 -0.74
C LEU A 45 -3.19 38.25 0.56
N PRO A 46 -2.96 39.18 1.50
CA PRO A 46 -2.18 38.93 2.72
C PRO A 46 -2.73 37.83 3.63
N GLU A 47 -4.06 37.79 3.82
CA GLU A 47 -4.77 36.73 4.56
C GLU A 47 -4.68 35.37 3.85
N ALA A 48 -4.68 35.38 2.50
CA ALA A 48 -4.46 34.19 1.70
C ALA A 48 -3.01 33.67 1.85
N GLY A 49 -2.04 34.53 2.17
CA GLY A 49 -0.63 34.13 2.35
C GLY A 49 -0.38 33.24 3.58
N LYS A 50 -1.06 33.49 4.71
CA LYS A 50 -0.98 32.61 5.90
C LYS A 50 -1.72 31.29 5.68
N ALA A 51 -2.97 31.36 5.20
CA ALA A 51 -3.77 30.17 4.90
C ALA A 51 -3.07 29.28 3.86
N LYS A 52 -2.46 29.87 2.81
CA LYS A 52 -1.65 29.18 1.81
C LYS A 52 -0.47 28.43 2.43
N ARG A 53 0.26 29.07 3.35
CA ARG A 53 1.45 28.45 3.98
C ARG A 53 1.04 27.24 4.79
N THR A 54 0.00 27.36 5.61
CA THR A 54 -0.57 26.25 6.39
C THR A 54 -1.08 25.12 5.49
N VAL A 55 -1.82 25.45 4.43
CA VAL A 55 -2.35 24.45 3.48
C VAL A 55 -1.23 23.73 2.74
N GLY A 56 -0.22 24.46 2.25
CA GLY A 56 0.94 23.86 1.56
C GLY A 56 1.76 22.95 2.46
N GLU A 57 1.93 23.33 3.72
CA GLU A 57 2.67 22.54 4.71
C GLU A 57 1.90 21.27 5.09
N ALA A 58 0.58 21.37 5.29
CA ALA A 58 -0.30 20.22 5.50
C ALA A 58 -0.32 19.27 4.28
N MET A 59 -0.37 19.81 3.06
CA MET A 59 -0.31 19.03 1.81
C MET A 59 1.01 18.27 1.66
N LYS A 60 2.13 18.90 2.05
CA LYS A 60 3.44 18.27 2.04
C LYS A 60 3.52 17.13 3.06
N GLN A 61 3.02 17.33 4.27
CA GLN A 61 2.94 16.28 5.29
C GLN A 61 2.06 15.12 4.84
N LEU A 62 0.87 15.40 4.30
CA LEU A 62 -0.03 14.37 3.75
C LEU A 62 0.61 13.59 2.61
N THR A 63 1.37 14.26 1.76
CA THR A 63 2.14 13.61 0.69
C THR A 63 3.18 12.65 1.26
N GLN A 64 3.97 13.10 2.23
CA GLN A 64 4.99 12.26 2.87
C GLN A 64 4.38 11.05 3.59
N ILE A 65 3.25 11.23 4.28
CA ILE A 65 2.51 10.15 4.91
C ILE A 65 1.98 9.17 3.87
N ALA A 66 1.40 9.68 2.77
CA ALA A 66 0.88 8.84 1.69
C ALA A 66 1.98 8.03 0.98
N ASP A 67 3.13 8.63 0.70
CA ASP A 67 4.29 7.92 0.12
C ASP A 67 4.86 6.88 1.08
N GLY A 68 4.95 7.21 2.37
CA GLY A 68 5.36 6.26 3.42
C GLY A 68 4.42 5.07 3.52
N LEU A 69 3.11 5.32 3.58
CA LEU A 69 2.07 4.29 3.58
C LEU A 69 2.11 3.44 2.31
N HIS A 70 2.27 4.04 1.14
CA HIS A 70 2.37 3.30 -0.13
C HIS A 70 3.56 2.34 -0.13
N THR A 71 4.71 2.78 0.40
CA THR A 71 5.93 1.99 0.48
C THR A 71 5.78 0.84 1.48
N GLU A 72 5.40 1.15 2.74
CA GLU A 72 5.26 0.14 3.80
C GLU A 72 4.22 -0.92 3.45
N TRP A 73 3.05 -0.50 2.96
CA TRP A 73 1.98 -1.42 2.57
C TRP A 73 2.33 -2.19 1.29
N GLY A 74 3.13 -1.60 0.39
CA GLY A 74 3.70 -2.30 -0.77
C GLY A 74 4.65 -3.43 -0.35
N ASP A 75 5.54 -3.14 0.60
CA ASP A 75 6.48 -4.12 1.17
C ASP A 75 5.74 -5.22 1.92
N GLU A 76 4.71 -4.88 2.71
CA GLU A 76 3.90 -5.83 3.45
C GLU A 76 3.08 -6.75 2.53
N SER A 77 2.51 -6.21 1.45
CA SER A 77 1.84 -7.00 0.40
C SER A 77 2.81 -7.98 -0.26
N THR A 78 4.05 -7.55 -0.53
CA THR A 78 5.10 -8.39 -1.13
C THR A 78 5.51 -9.51 -0.18
N ALA A 79 5.72 -9.19 1.11
CA ALA A 79 6.09 -10.16 2.13
C ALA A 79 4.99 -11.22 2.34
N LEU A 80 3.73 -10.80 2.43
CA LEU A 80 2.58 -11.71 2.53
C LEU A 80 2.48 -12.65 1.33
N GLY A 81 2.69 -12.14 0.11
CA GLY A 81 2.74 -12.96 -1.10
C GLY A 81 3.86 -14.00 -1.06
N ALA A 82 5.05 -13.62 -0.60
CA ALA A 82 6.18 -14.55 -0.46
C ALA A 82 5.92 -15.65 0.59
N ILE A 83 5.31 -15.28 1.73
CA ILE A 83 4.94 -16.24 2.78
C ILE A 83 3.89 -17.22 2.25
N ALA A 84 2.86 -16.74 1.55
CA ALA A 84 1.84 -17.59 0.94
C ALA A 84 2.45 -18.60 -0.04
N ASP A 85 3.40 -18.16 -0.87
CA ASP A 85 4.09 -19.03 -1.82
C ASP A 85 4.93 -20.12 -1.13
N VAL A 86 5.59 -19.79 -0.02
CA VAL A 86 6.32 -20.76 0.80
C VAL A 86 5.37 -21.79 1.40
N LEU A 87 4.25 -21.35 2.00
CA LEU A 87 3.24 -22.24 2.57
C LEU A 87 2.66 -23.19 1.52
N ARG A 88 2.38 -22.68 0.31
CA ARG A 88 1.92 -23.50 -0.82
C ARG A 88 2.93 -24.56 -1.24
N ARG A 89 4.23 -24.24 -1.23
CA ARG A 89 5.30 -25.22 -1.54
C ARG A 89 5.41 -26.30 -0.46
N ILE A 90 5.25 -25.93 0.81
CA ILE A 90 5.24 -26.88 1.94
C ILE A 90 4.04 -27.82 1.81
N ASP A 91 2.84 -27.30 1.56
CA ASP A 91 1.63 -28.09 1.33
C ASP A 91 1.82 -29.11 0.19
N ALA A 92 2.37 -28.66 -0.95
CA ALA A 92 2.68 -29.52 -2.09
C ALA A 92 3.77 -30.57 -1.79
N ALA A 93 4.73 -30.29 -0.90
CA ALA A 93 5.75 -31.25 -0.49
C ALA A 93 5.15 -32.32 0.44
N LEU A 94 4.32 -31.91 1.41
CA LEU A 94 3.61 -32.80 2.32
C LEU A 94 2.65 -33.74 1.57
N ALA A 95 1.89 -33.21 0.60
CA ALA A 95 1.00 -34.01 -0.24
C ALA A 95 1.76 -35.08 -1.05
N ARG A 96 2.93 -34.73 -1.61
CA ARG A 96 3.81 -35.70 -2.31
C ARG A 96 4.36 -36.77 -1.39
N GLN A 97 4.74 -36.41 -0.16
CA GLN A 97 5.26 -37.35 0.82
C GLN A 97 4.16 -38.29 1.36
N ALA A 98 2.92 -37.82 1.42
CA ALA A 98 1.76 -38.64 1.77
C ALA A 98 1.36 -39.61 0.64
N GLY A 99 1.43 -39.18 -0.63
CA GLY A 99 1.10 -40.01 -1.79
C GLY A 99 2.24 -40.94 -2.28
N GLY A 100 3.47 -40.72 -1.82
CA GLY A 100 4.62 -41.60 -2.11
C GLY A 100 4.82 -42.75 -1.13
N LYS A 101 3.85 -43.01 -0.24
CA LYS A 101 3.78 -44.19 0.62
C LYS A 101 2.79 -45.21 0.05
N GLU A 102 3.07 -45.70 -1.16
CA GLU A 102 2.50 -46.94 -1.71
C GLU A 102 3.59 -47.70 -2.47
#